data_AF-R1G3P4-F1
#
_entry.id   AF-R1G3P4-F1
#
_cell.length_a   1.000
_cell.length_b   1.000
_cell.length_c   1.000
_cell.angle_alpha   90.00
_cell.angle_beta   90.00
_cell.angle_gamma   90.00
#
_symmetry.space_group_name_H-M   'P 1'
#
loop_
_entity.id
_entity.type
_entity.pdbx_description
1 polymer ?
#
loop_
_entity_poly.entity_id
_entity_poly.type
_entity_poly.pdbx_seq_one_letter_code
_entity_poly.pdbx_strand_id
1 'polypeptide(L)'
;MSASFLTKSVFSTEGRFGAYGAPTDIKVLSKSEAGAMRLLEISFAALSPGGNEVPRRALVAAVQPEGSTDVVMLVGGSTTSEWKRAEPLLRSQASSFKIARVRPTSIKRKAKNDYRFENQGGLNERGSDSVSNLVDGF
;
A
#
# COMPACT_ATOMS: atom_id res chain seq x y z
N MET A 1 -2.22 -0.93 13.64
CA MET A 1 -2.21 -1.28 12.20
C MET A 1 -2.59 -2.75 12.03
N SER A 2 -3.63 -3.08 11.27
CA SER A 2 -4.09 -4.47 11.09
C SER A 2 -3.60 -5.06 9.75
N ALA A 3 -3.45 -6.38 9.68
CA ALA A 3 -3.10 -7.05 8.42
C ALA A 3 -4.17 -6.82 7.32
N SER A 4 -5.45 -6.77 7.71
CA SER A 4 -6.57 -6.50 6.80
C SER A 4 -6.48 -5.12 6.13
N PHE A 5 -6.09 -4.09 6.90
CA PHE A 5 -5.83 -2.76 6.35
C PHE A 5 -4.73 -2.79 5.29
N LEU A 6 -3.58 -3.42 5.61
CA LEU A 6 -2.43 -3.50 4.70
C LEU A 6 -2.76 -4.27 3.42
N THR A 7 -3.45 -5.41 3.54
CA THR A 7 -3.87 -6.19 2.37
C THR A 7 -4.86 -5.41 1.51
N LYS A 8 -5.83 -4.70 2.11
CA LYS A 8 -6.82 -3.91 1.37
C LYS A 8 -6.16 -2.79 0.57
N SER A 9 -5.17 -2.10 1.14
CA SER A 9 -4.46 -1.02 0.45
C SER A 9 -3.55 -1.50 -0.68
N VAL A 10 -2.89 -2.66 -0.52
CA VAL A 10 -1.94 -3.16 -1.51
C VAL A 10 -2.64 -3.86 -2.69
N PHE A 11 -3.76 -4.53 -2.44
CA PHE A 11 -4.47 -5.36 -3.42
C PHE A 11 -5.84 -4.80 -3.83
N SER A 12 -6.12 -3.52 -3.57
CA SER A 12 -7.25 -2.87 -4.22
C SER A 12 -7.01 -2.75 -5.74
N THR A 13 -8.06 -2.44 -6.49
CA THR A 13 -7.97 -2.08 -7.93
C THR A 13 -7.02 -0.92 -8.18
N GLU A 14 -6.93 0.00 -7.23
CA GLU A 14 -6.02 1.16 -7.24
C GLU A 14 -4.66 0.87 -6.61
N GLY A 15 -4.49 -0.33 -6.05
CA GLY A 15 -3.29 -0.78 -5.37
C GLY A 15 -2.18 -1.17 -6.34
N ARG A 16 -1.00 -1.45 -5.80
CA ARG A 16 0.22 -1.77 -6.57
C ARG A 16 0.02 -2.91 -7.58
N PHE A 17 -0.85 -3.86 -7.27
CA PHE A 17 -1.12 -5.02 -8.11
C PHE A 17 -2.48 -4.98 -8.81
N GLY A 18 -3.22 -3.87 -8.70
CA GLY A 18 -4.58 -3.71 -9.23
C GLY A 18 -4.68 -3.24 -10.68
N ALA A 19 -3.55 -2.95 -11.34
CA ALA A 19 -3.51 -2.29 -12.65
C ALA A 19 -4.32 -3.00 -13.76
N TYR A 20 -4.50 -4.31 -13.67
CA TYR A 20 -5.26 -5.12 -14.63
C TYR A 20 -6.51 -5.76 -14.02
N GLY A 21 -6.90 -5.32 -12.82
CA GLY A 21 -7.96 -5.92 -12.01
C GLY A 21 -7.46 -6.25 -10.61
N ALA A 22 -8.38 -6.33 -9.65
CA ALA A 22 -8.05 -6.64 -8.27
C ALA A 22 -7.45 -8.06 -8.15
N PRO A 23 -6.31 -8.22 -7.47
CA PRO A 23 -5.75 -9.52 -7.17
C PRO A 23 -6.71 -10.46 -6.45
N THR A 24 -6.62 -11.75 -6.78
CA THR A 24 -7.44 -12.83 -6.25
C THR A 24 -6.61 -13.76 -5.35
N ASP A 25 -7.27 -14.68 -4.64
CA ASP A 25 -6.63 -15.70 -3.80
C ASP A 25 -5.61 -15.18 -2.78
N ILE A 26 -5.89 -14.01 -2.21
CA ILE A 26 -5.01 -13.33 -1.26
C ILE A 26 -4.93 -14.15 0.04
N LYS A 27 -3.74 -14.65 0.36
CA LYS A 27 -3.44 -15.45 1.54
C LYS A 27 -2.23 -14.87 2.26
N VAL A 28 -2.41 -14.51 3.53
CA VAL A 28 -1.28 -14.12 4.39
C VAL A 28 -0.58 -15.38 4.88
N LEU A 29 0.69 -15.54 4.52
CA LEU A 29 1.48 -16.73 4.81
C LEU A 29 2.29 -16.60 6.09
N SER A 30 2.84 -15.41 6.34
CA SER A 30 3.53 -15.12 7.58
C SER A 30 3.29 -13.69 8.03
N LYS A 31 3.33 -13.49 9.35
CA LYS A 31 3.21 -12.19 10.01
C LYS A 31 4.31 -12.10 11.05
N SER A 32 5.05 -11.00 11.06
CA SER A 32 6.05 -10.72 12.08
C SER A 32 5.92 -9.27 12.53
N GLU A 33 6.09 -9.08 13.83
CA GLU A 33 5.98 -7.78 14.48
C GLU A 33 7.30 -7.49 15.21
N ALA A 34 8.01 -6.44 14.80
CA ALA A 34 9.27 -6.03 15.40
C ALA A 34 9.20 -4.54 15.74
N GLY A 35 8.89 -4.24 17.01
CA GLY A 35 8.66 -2.87 17.46
C GLY A 35 7.51 -2.21 16.69
N ALA A 36 7.80 -1.06 16.05
CA ALA A 36 6.86 -0.31 15.21
C ALA A 36 6.74 -0.85 13.77
N MET A 37 7.59 -1.80 13.38
CA MET A 37 7.54 -2.43 12.06
C MET A 37 6.63 -3.66 12.07
N ARG A 38 5.86 -3.81 11.00
CA ARG A 38 5.04 -4.98 10.70
C ARG A 38 5.51 -5.57 9.38
N LEU A 39 5.77 -6.87 9.35
CA LEU A 39 6.18 -7.60 8.17
C LEU A 39 5.11 -8.63 7.82
N LEU A 40 4.64 -8.62 6.57
CA LEU A 40 3.68 -9.57 6.05
C LEU A 40 4.24 -10.24 4.81
N GLU A 41 4.16 -11.56 4.76
CA GLU A 41 4.37 -12.31 3.53
C GLU A 41 3.02 -12.79 3.00
N ILE A 42 2.75 -12.52 1.75
CA ILE A 42 1.43 -12.69 1.15
C ILE A 42 1.57 -13.41 -0.18
N SER A 43 0.72 -14.40 -0.42
CA SER A 43 0.52 -15.03 -1.74
C SER A 43 -0.80 -14.55 -2.32
N PHE A 44 -0.84 -14.37 -3.64
CA PHE A 44 -2.01 -13.92 -4.37
C PHE A 44 -1.86 -14.26 -5.85
N ALA A 45 -2.95 -14.22 -6.60
CA ALA A 45 -2.94 -14.21 -8.06
C ALA A 45 -3.23 -12.79 -8.57
N ALA A 46 -2.50 -12.35 -9.59
CA ALA A 46 -2.74 -11.06 -10.22
C ALA A 46 -2.84 -11.20 -11.72
N LEU A 47 -3.73 -10.42 -12.34
CA LEU A 47 -3.91 -10.39 -13.77
C LEU A 47 -2.68 -9.78 -14.47
N SER A 48 -2.23 -10.45 -15.51
CA SER A 48 -1.24 -9.95 -16.45
C SER A 48 -1.91 -9.09 -17.53
N PRO A 49 -1.14 -8.28 -18.30
CA PRO A 49 -1.69 -7.52 -19.41
C PRO A 49 -2.42 -8.37 -20.46
N GLY A 50 -2.05 -9.65 -20.60
CA GLY A 50 -2.69 -10.60 -21.52
C GLY A 50 -3.92 -11.30 -20.94
N GLY A 51 -4.42 -10.89 -19.77
CA GLY A 51 -5.60 -11.48 -19.14
C GLY A 51 -5.36 -12.80 -18.39
N ASN A 52 -4.12 -13.29 -18.35
CA ASN A 52 -3.77 -14.49 -17.60
C ASN A 52 -3.55 -14.16 -16.12
N GLU A 53 -4.07 -15.00 -15.22
CA GLU A 53 -3.75 -14.95 -13.79
C GLU A 53 -2.34 -15.51 -13.53
N VAL A 54 -1.53 -14.73 -12.82
CA VAL A 54 -0.15 -15.10 -12.48
C VAL A 54 -0.02 -15.20 -10.97
N PRO A 55 0.38 -16.37 -10.42
CA PRO A 55 0.63 -16.52 -9.00
C PRO A 55 1.87 -15.73 -8.58
N ARG A 56 1.72 -14.95 -7.53
CA ARG A 56 2.74 -14.05 -6.99
C ARG A 56 2.87 -14.18 -5.48
N ARG A 57 4.03 -13.77 -5.00
CA ARG A 57 4.30 -13.58 -3.58
C ARG A 57 4.85 -12.17 -3.36
N ALA A 58 4.47 -11.57 -2.24
CA ALA A 58 4.94 -10.26 -1.82
C ALA A 58 5.35 -10.26 -0.36
N LEU A 59 6.37 -9.46 -0.08
CA LEU A 59 6.77 -9.05 1.25
C LEU A 59 6.37 -7.58 1.44
N VAL A 60 5.58 -7.32 2.47
CA VAL A 60 5.15 -5.97 2.86
C VAL A 60 5.79 -5.64 4.19
N ALA A 61 6.69 -4.66 4.20
CA ALA A 61 7.20 -4.04 5.42
C ALA A 61 6.46 -2.71 5.64
N ALA A 62 5.74 -2.59 6.74
CA ALA A 62 4.93 -1.43 7.07
C ALA A 62 5.39 -0.81 8.38
N VAL A 63 5.51 0.52 8.40
CA VAL A 63 5.87 1.29 9.59
C VAL A 63 4.91 2.47 9.71
N GLN A 64 4.36 2.64 10.91
CA GLN A 64 3.64 3.86 11.28
C GLN A 64 4.59 4.71 12.14
N PRO A 65 5.05 5.86 11.63
CA PRO A 65 5.88 6.76 12.43
C PRO A 65 5.17 7.21 13.70
N GLU A 66 5.92 7.40 14.77
CA GLU A 66 5.39 7.93 16.02
C GLU A 66 4.75 9.32 15.80
N GLY A 67 3.53 9.50 16.30
CA GLY A 67 2.75 10.73 16.14
C GLY A 67 2.19 10.95 14.73
N SER A 68 2.28 9.98 13.82
CA SER A 68 1.65 10.04 12.50
C SER A 68 0.40 9.17 12.44
N THR A 69 -0.63 9.65 11.74
CA THR A 69 -1.80 8.86 11.34
C THR A 69 -1.54 8.03 10.09
N ASP A 70 -0.44 8.30 9.38
CA ASP A 70 -0.12 7.68 8.11
C ASP A 70 0.76 6.44 8.29
N VAL A 71 0.58 5.48 7.39
CA VAL A 71 1.38 4.26 7.33
C VAL A 71 2.21 4.28 6.06
N VAL A 72 3.51 4.07 6.20
CA VAL A 72 4.41 3.92 5.06
C VAL A 72 4.71 2.44 4.86
N MET A 73 4.54 1.98 3.62
CA MET A 73 4.74 0.59 3.23
C MET A 73 5.82 0.47 2.17
N LEU A 74 6.78 -0.43 2.40
CA LEU A 74 7.66 -0.97 1.37
C LEU A 74 7.07 -2.30 0.91
N VAL A 75 6.67 -2.37 -0.36
CA VAL A 75 6.08 -3.56 -0.97
C VAL A 75 7.02 -4.09 -2.05
N GLY A 76 7.57 -5.28 -1.82
CA GLY A 76 8.38 -5.99 -2.79
C GLY A 76 7.72 -7.33 -3.14
N GLY A 77 7.76 -7.75 -4.40
CA GLY A 77 7.15 -9.01 -4.78
C GLY A 77 7.68 -9.54 -6.11
N SER A 78 7.44 -10.83 -6.33
CA SER A 78 7.83 -11.56 -7.55
C SER A 78 6.74 -12.55 -7.94
N THR A 79 6.90 -13.20 -9.09
CA THR A 79 6.14 -14.43 -9.36
C THR A 79 6.50 -15.50 -8.36
N THR A 80 5.60 -16.45 -8.13
CA THR A 80 5.84 -17.58 -7.22
C THR A 80 7.03 -18.43 -7.66
N SER A 81 7.25 -18.59 -8.97
CA SER A 81 8.40 -19.31 -9.53
C SER A 81 9.74 -18.68 -9.15
N GLU A 82 9.78 -17.35 -9.08
CA GLU A 82 11.00 -16.57 -8.82
C GLU A 82 11.22 -16.24 -7.34
N TRP A 83 10.27 -16.62 -6.49
CA TRP A 83 10.26 -16.22 -5.10
C TRP A 83 11.52 -16.66 -4.34
N LYS A 84 11.96 -17.90 -4.51
CA LYS A 84 13.15 -18.42 -3.82
C LYS A 84 14.41 -17.61 -4.13
N ARG A 85 14.49 -17.01 -5.32
CA ARG A 85 15.59 -16.14 -5.73
C ARG A 85 15.43 -14.71 -5.21
N ALA A 86 14.21 -14.18 -5.24
CA ALA A 86 13.92 -12.80 -4.83
C ALA A 86 13.88 -12.60 -3.30
N GLU A 87 13.39 -13.60 -2.58
CA GLU A 87 13.09 -13.52 -1.14
C GLU A 87 14.27 -13.02 -0.28
N PRO A 88 15.51 -13.54 -0.42
CA PRO A 88 16.60 -13.09 0.45
C PRO A 88 16.89 -11.59 0.29
N LEU A 89 16.85 -11.09 -0.95
CA LEU A 89 17.07 -9.67 -1.24
C LEU A 89 15.92 -8.82 -0.70
N LEU A 90 14.67 -9.26 -0.90
CA LEU A 90 13.48 -8.56 -0.39
C LEU A 90 13.49 -8.47 1.14
N ARG A 91 13.90 -9.55 1.83
CA ARG A 91 14.02 -9.55 3.29
C ARG A 91 15.15 -8.64 3.77
N SER A 92 16.29 -8.63 3.08
CA SER A 92 17.39 -7.70 3.38
C SER A 92 16.92 -6.24 3.23
N GLN A 93 16.25 -5.90 2.14
CA GLN A 93 15.68 -4.56 1.93
C GLN A 93 14.68 -4.19 3.02
N ALA A 94 13.74 -5.10 3.35
CA ALA A 94 12.78 -4.90 4.43
C ALA A 94 13.45 -4.66 5.79
N SER A 95 14.53 -5.39 6.12
CA SER A 95 15.27 -5.20 7.38
C SER A 95 15.98 -3.84 7.46
N SER A 96 16.39 -3.29 6.31
CA SER A 96 17.05 -1.98 6.23
C SER A 96 16.06 -0.81 6.16
N PHE A 97 14.77 -1.10 5.99
CA PHE A 97 13.72 -0.10 5.83
C PHE A 97 13.51 0.68 7.13
N LYS A 98 13.79 1.98 7.08
CA LYS A 98 13.62 2.89 8.20
C LYS A 98 13.10 4.23 7.72
N ILE A 99 12.25 4.85 8.53
CA ILE A 99 11.75 6.20 8.25
C ILE A 99 12.66 7.17 9.01
N ALA A 100 13.50 7.90 8.28
CA ALA A 100 14.26 9.00 8.85
C ALA A 100 13.31 10.16 9.13
N ARG A 101 13.12 10.51 10.41
CA ARG A 101 12.33 11.67 10.77
C ARG A 101 13.13 12.93 10.44
N VAL A 102 12.61 13.74 9.52
CA VAL A 102 13.10 15.10 9.27
C VAL A 102 12.25 16.10 10.06
N ARG A 103 12.74 17.34 10.21
CA ARG A 103 12.00 18.39 10.94
C ARG A 103 10.57 18.49 10.39
N PRO A 104 9.55 18.56 11.26
CA PRO A 104 8.18 18.82 10.83
C PRO A 104 8.15 20.07 9.94
N THR A 105 7.59 19.95 8.74
CA THR A 105 7.45 21.09 7.84
C THR A 105 6.10 21.73 8.06
N SER A 106 6.03 23.07 8.06
CA SER A 106 4.76 23.82 8.02
C SER A 106 4.14 23.87 6.61
N ILE A 107 4.72 23.14 5.65
CA ILE A 107 4.21 23.03 4.28
C ILE A 107 2.87 22.31 4.34
N LYS A 108 1.78 23.05 4.10
CA LYS A 108 0.46 22.46 3.92
C LYS A 108 0.51 21.53 2.71
N ARG A 109 -0.02 20.32 2.86
CA ARG A 109 -0.25 19.39 1.74
C ARG A 109 -1.14 20.12 0.71
N LYS A 110 -0.57 20.45 -0.44
CA LYS A 110 -1.31 21.05 -1.57
C LYS A 110 -1.39 19.99 -2.66
N ALA A 111 -2.59 19.54 -3.01
CA ALA A 111 -2.82 18.54 -4.06
C ALA A 111 -2.07 18.87 -5.36
N LYS A 112 -2.03 20.16 -5.73
CA LYS A 112 -1.30 20.66 -6.92
C LYS A 112 0.22 20.40 -6.92
N ASN A 113 0.83 20.19 -5.75
CA ASN A 113 2.27 19.95 -5.59
C ASN A 113 2.57 18.50 -5.20
N ASP A 114 1.54 17.65 -5.05
CA ASP A 114 1.69 16.24 -4.80
C ASP A 114 1.64 15.52 -6.15
N TYR A 115 2.80 15.01 -6.59
CA TYR A 115 2.92 14.29 -7.88
C TYR A 115 2.03 13.04 -7.96
N ARG A 116 1.42 12.64 -6.84
CA ARG A 116 0.47 11.53 -6.75
C ARG A 116 -0.98 11.90 -7.11
N PHE A 117 -1.29 13.18 -7.36
CA PHE A 117 -2.67 13.62 -7.64
C PHE A 117 -2.83 14.40 -8.96
N GLU A 118 -3.86 13.97 -9.68
CA GLU A 118 -4.69 14.66 -10.68
C GLU A 118 -4.04 15.21 -11.97
N ASN A 119 -3.02 16.07 -11.93
CA ASN A 119 -2.49 16.72 -13.16
C ASN A 119 -1.31 15.99 -13.83
N GLN A 120 -0.83 14.89 -13.22
CA GLN A 120 0.27 14.06 -13.76
C GLN A 120 -0.08 12.55 -13.78
N GLY A 121 -1.38 12.19 -13.77
CA GLY A 121 -1.83 10.79 -13.88
C GLY A 121 -2.01 10.03 -12.55
N GLY A 122 -2.30 10.75 -11.47
CA GLY A 122 -2.57 10.19 -10.13
C GLY A 122 -4.06 9.94 -9.83
N LEU A 123 -4.33 9.12 -8.79
CA LEU A 123 -5.63 8.52 -8.43
C LEU A 123 -6.76 9.54 -8.20
N ASN A 124 -7.96 9.22 -8.71
CA ASN A 124 -9.20 9.99 -8.52
C ASN A 124 -9.88 9.62 -7.20
N GLU A 125 -9.81 10.46 -6.17
CA GLU A 125 -10.74 10.33 -5.04
C GLU A 125 -12.10 10.92 -5.46
N ARG A 126 -13.12 10.07 -5.66
CA ARG A 126 -14.50 10.55 -5.78
C ARG A 126 -14.95 11.08 -4.43
N GLY A 127 -15.05 12.40 -4.33
CA GLY A 127 -15.44 13.12 -3.12
C GLY A 127 -16.77 12.62 -2.54
N SER A 128 -16.74 12.25 -1.26
CA SER A 128 -17.93 12.13 -0.42
C SER A 128 -17.94 13.29 0.56
N ASP A 129 -18.23 14.49 0.07
CA ASP A 129 -18.63 15.61 0.92
C ASP A 129 -19.93 16.18 0.37
N SER A 130 -21.04 15.61 0.84
CA SER A 130 -22.34 16.26 0.83
C SER A 130 -23.01 16.07 2.18
N VAL A 131 -22.46 16.72 3.20
CA VAL A 131 -23.24 17.09 4.39
C VAL A 131 -23.65 18.54 4.19
N SER A 132 -24.79 18.75 3.53
CA SER A 132 -25.44 20.05 3.49
C SER A 132 -26.17 20.26 4.82
N ASN A 133 -25.57 21.04 5.71
CA ASN A 133 -26.32 21.80 6.70
C ASN A 133 -27.22 22.78 5.94
N LEU A 134 -28.53 22.54 5.96
CA LEU A 134 -29.54 23.57 5.69
C LEU A 134 -30.13 23.98 7.03
N VAL A 135 -29.93 25.26 7.33
CA VAL A 135 -30.40 26.01 8.49
C VAL A 135 -31.81 26.53 8.18
N ASP A 136 -32.67 26.51 9.20
CA ASP A 136 -33.86 27.32 9.47
C ASP A 136 -34.73 27.84 8.30
N GLY A 137 -36.02 27.45 8.32
CA GLY A 137 -37.08 28.21 7.66
C GLY A 137 -38.34 27.41 7.28
N PHE A 138 -39.31 27.38 8.22
CA PHE A 138 -40.70 26.89 8.14
C PHE A 138 -40.94 25.37 8.24
#